data_AF-A0A7S3JIU2-F1
#
_entry.id   AF-A0A7S3JIU2-F1
#
_cell.length_a   1.000
_cell.length_b   1.000
_cell.length_c   1.000
_cell.angle_alpha   90.00
_cell.angle_beta   90.00
_cell.angle_gamma   90.00
#
_symmetry.space_group_name_H-M   'P 1'
#
loop_
_entity.id
_entity.type
_entity.pdbx_description
1 polymer ?
#
loop_
_entity_poly.entity_id
_entity_poly.type
_entity_poly.pdbx_seq_one_letter_code
_entity_poly.pdbx_strand_id
1 'polypeptide(L)'
;MAKILMNSQLWEQRYGAIQVSVKTLERCELDCNLEVFVEFKKYLFDRSKSLLLDPEFRVRNCIGEIMQRLIKLDGSKVYDEFRSVLFSNIHETFSRDPQGKDA
;
A
#
# COMPACT_ATOMS: atom_id res chain seq x y z
N MET A 1 -2.12 2.03 -16.03
CA MET A 1 -2.20 0.56 -15.93
C MET A 1 -2.26 0.08 -14.47
N ALA A 2 -1.22 0.27 -13.66
CA ALA A 2 -1.20 -0.17 -12.25
C ALA A 2 -2.37 0.41 -11.42
N LYS A 3 -2.74 1.68 -11.65
CA LYS A 3 -3.87 2.32 -10.96
C LYS A 3 -5.22 1.59 -11.14
N ILE A 4 -5.45 0.98 -12.30
CA ILE A 4 -6.67 0.23 -12.63
C ILE A 4 -6.63 -1.15 -11.99
N LEU A 5 -5.47 -1.81 -12.03
CA LEU A 5 -5.28 -3.17 -11.51
C LEU A 5 -5.39 -3.26 -9.99
N MET A 6 -5.06 -2.19 -9.25
CA MET A 6 -5.28 -2.10 -7.79
C MET A 6 -6.75 -2.18 -7.36
N ASN A 7 -7.70 -2.02 -8.28
CA ASN A 7 -9.14 -2.16 -8.03
C ASN A 7 -9.73 -3.47 -8.57
N SER A 8 -8.90 -4.37 -9.09
CA SER A 8 -9.38 -5.62 -9.66
C SER A 8 -10.07 -6.50 -8.62
N GLN A 9 -11.06 -7.27 -9.04
CA GLN A 9 -11.65 -8.34 -8.23
C GLN A 9 -10.64 -9.49 -8.00
N LEU A 10 -9.69 -9.67 -8.91
CA LEU A 10 -8.64 -10.69 -8.81
C LEU A 10 -7.51 -10.19 -7.91
N TRP A 11 -7.22 -10.93 -6.85
CA TRP A 11 -6.21 -10.54 -5.88
C TRP A 11 -4.80 -10.55 -6.49
N GLU A 12 -4.53 -11.42 -7.46
CA GLU A 12 -3.25 -11.52 -8.17
C GLU A 12 -2.94 -10.23 -8.93
N GLN A 13 -3.97 -9.59 -9.50
CA GLN A 13 -3.82 -8.33 -10.22
C GLN A 13 -3.54 -7.18 -9.26
N ARG A 14 -4.22 -7.16 -8.10
CA ARG A 14 -3.97 -6.18 -7.04
C ARG A 14 -2.55 -6.35 -6.47
N TYR A 15 -2.16 -7.58 -6.17
CA TYR A 15 -0.83 -7.96 -5.72
C TYR A 15 0.24 -7.52 -6.73
N GLY A 16 0.06 -7.85 -8.02
CA GLY A 16 0.97 -7.43 -9.08
C GLY A 16 1.10 -5.90 -9.19
N ALA A 17 0.00 -5.16 -9.03
CA ALA A 17 0.02 -3.70 -9.05
C ALA A 17 0.76 -3.10 -7.85
N ILE A 18 0.66 -3.71 -6.67
CA ILE A 18 1.46 -3.36 -5.49
C ILE A 18 2.95 -3.61 -5.76
N GLN A 19 3.30 -4.77 -6.29
CA GLN A 19 4.70 -5.10 -6.61
C GLN A 19 5.31 -4.14 -7.64
N VAL A 20 4.54 -3.73 -8.65
CA VAL A 20 4.95 -2.67 -9.58
C VAL A 20 5.18 -1.35 -8.83
N SER A 21 4.30 -1.01 -7.89
CA SER A 21 4.42 0.22 -7.10
C SER A 21 5.65 0.23 -6.21
N VAL A 22 5.97 -0.91 -5.59
CA VAL A 22 7.20 -1.10 -4.81
C VAL A 22 8.43 -0.85 -5.68
N LYS A 23 8.51 -1.45 -6.87
CA LYS A 23 9.62 -1.21 -7.81
C LYS A 23 9.71 0.24 -8.29
N THR A 24 8.56 0.91 -8.47
CA THR A 24 8.54 2.34 -8.79
C THR A 24 9.15 3.17 -7.66
N LEU A 25 8.81 2.88 -6.40
CA LEU A 25 9.40 3.56 -5.25
C LEU A 25 10.89 3.29 -5.12
N GLU A 26 11.35 2.06 -5.35
CA GLU A 26 12.79 1.73 -5.39
C GLU A 26 13.53 2.54 -6.45
N ARG A 27 12.92 2.75 -7.62
CA ARG A 27 13.51 3.61 -8.65
C ARG A 27 13.55 5.07 -8.19
N CYS A 28 12.51 5.55 -7.52
CA CYS A 28 12.47 6.89 -6.95
C CYS A 28 13.53 7.12 -5.87
N GLU A 29 13.98 6.09 -5.16
CA GLU A 29 15.10 6.21 -4.20
C GLU A 29 16.43 6.54 -4.89
N LEU A 30 16.57 6.21 -6.18
CA LEU A 30 17.80 6.43 -6.95
C LEU A 30 17.75 7.74 -7.75
N ASP A 31 16.63 8.01 -8.40
CA ASP A 31 16.47 9.13 -9.32
C ASP A 31 14.99 9.51 -9.43
N CYS A 32 14.59 10.51 -8.64
CA CYS A 32 13.19 10.87 -8.46
C CYS A 32 12.82 12.14 -9.22
N ASN A 33 11.80 12.04 -10.08
CA ASN A 33 11.05 13.23 -10.48
C ASN A 33 10.06 13.59 -9.35
N LEU A 34 10.32 14.70 -8.65
CA LEU A 34 9.56 15.16 -7.49
C LEU A 34 8.06 15.34 -7.76
N GLU A 35 7.69 15.85 -8.93
CA GLU A 35 6.28 16.10 -9.27
C GLU A 35 5.52 14.78 -9.44
N VAL A 36 6.11 13.85 -10.19
CA VAL A 36 5.55 12.50 -10.39
C VAL A 36 5.46 11.75 -9.06
N PHE A 37 6.47 11.90 -8.20
CA PHE A 37 6.50 11.26 -6.88
C PHE A 37 5.40 11.77 -5.96
N VAL A 38 5.15 13.08 -5.92
CA VAL A 38 4.09 13.65 -5.09
C VAL A 38 2.71 13.12 -5.51
N GLU A 39 2.42 13.07 -6.81
CA GLU A 39 1.15 12.51 -7.31
C GLU A 39 1.03 11.01 -6.99
N PHE A 40 2.12 10.27 -7.19
CA PHE A 40 2.14 8.83 -6.95
C PHE A 40 2.00 8.48 -5.47
N LYS A 41 2.68 9.23 -4.59
CA LYS A 41 2.55 9.12 -3.13
C LYS A 41 1.11 9.35 -2.70
N LYS A 42 0.47 10.42 -3.16
CA LYS A 42 -0.94 10.71 -2.85
C LYS A 42 -1.84 9.55 -3.27
N TYR A 43 -1.65 9.03 -4.48
CA TYR A 43 -2.38 7.86 -4.95
C TYR A 43 -2.21 6.64 -4.03
N LEU A 44 -0.98 6.29 -3.65
CA LEU A 44 -0.72 5.15 -2.75
C LEU A 44 -1.35 5.37 -1.37
N PHE A 45 -1.33 6.62 -0.87
CA PHE A 45 -1.94 6.96 0.40
C PHE A 45 -3.47 6.79 0.37
N ASP A 46 -4.14 7.33 -0.65
CA ASP A 46 -5.60 7.18 -0.84
C ASP A 46 -6.02 5.70 -0.94
N ARG A 47 -5.11 4.83 -1.43
CA ARG A 47 -5.34 3.40 -1.54
C ARG A 47 -4.99 2.61 -0.29
N SER A 48 -4.15 3.14 0.59
CA SER A 48 -3.61 2.42 1.75
C SER A 48 -4.68 1.78 2.62
N LYS A 49 -5.77 2.51 2.92
CA LYS A 49 -6.90 2.00 3.69
C LYS A 49 -7.57 0.80 2.99
N SER A 50 -7.89 0.95 1.71
CA SER A 50 -8.54 -0.13 0.94
C SER A 50 -7.69 -1.39 0.85
N LEU A 51 -6.37 -1.21 0.75
CA LEU A 51 -5.43 -2.33 0.69
C LEU A 51 -5.27 -2.96 2.08
N LEU A 52 -5.21 -2.17 3.16
CA LEU A 52 -5.06 -2.68 4.54
C LEU A 52 -6.23 -3.55 4.96
N LEU A 53 -7.39 -3.31 4.34
CA LEU A 53 -8.63 -4.04 4.53
C LEU A 53 -8.92 -5.02 3.38
N ASP A 54 -7.94 -5.28 2.51
CA ASP A 54 -8.12 -6.20 1.40
C ASP A 54 -8.49 -7.60 1.93
N PRO A 55 -9.44 -8.32 1.31
CA PRO A 55 -9.80 -9.66 1.75
C PRO A 55 -8.63 -10.65 1.66
N GLU A 56 -7.70 -10.46 0.72
CA GLU A 56 -6.57 -11.35 0.53
C GLU A 56 -5.37 -10.97 1.43
N PHE A 57 -4.93 -11.90 2.27
CA PHE A 57 -3.81 -11.69 3.19
C PHE A 57 -2.52 -11.31 2.45
N ARG A 58 -2.22 -11.93 1.30
CA ARG A 58 -1.03 -11.60 0.50
C ARG A 58 -1.01 -10.14 0.05
N VAL A 59 -2.17 -9.59 -0.28
CA VAL A 59 -2.31 -8.18 -0.68
C VAL A 59 -2.08 -7.26 0.53
N ARG A 60 -2.69 -7.58 1.69
CA ARG A 60 -2.48 -6.83 2.94
C ARG A 60 -1.01 -6.79 3.34
N ASN A 61 -0.33 -7.93 3.28
CA ASN A 61 1.04 -8.07 3.75
C ASN A 61 2.04 -7.20 2.95
N CYS A 62 1.79 -6.98 1.65
CA CYS A 62 2.67 -6.16 0.81
C CYS A 62 2.58 -4.66 1.08
N ILE A 63 1.59 -4.18 1.84
CA ILE A 63 1.45 -2.75 2.13
C ILE A 63 2.56 -2.27 3.06
N GLY A 64 3.01 -3.13 3.98
CA GLY A 64 4.13 -2.80 4.86
C GLY A 64 5.38 -2.39 4.07
N GLU A 65 5.61 -3.04 2.92
CA GLU A 65 6.74 -2.70 2.04
C GLU A 65 6.58 -1.33 1.36
N ILE A 66 5.36 -0.97 0.94
CA ILE A 66 5.05 0.36 0.40
C ILE A 66 5.29 1.42 1.49
N MET A 67 4.73 1.20 2.68
CA MET A 67 4.85 2.14 3.80
C MET A 67 6.31 2.39 4.17
N GLN A 68 7.09 1.31 4.33
CA GLN A 68 8.51 1.40 4.67
C GLN A 68 9.29 2.26 3.67
N ARG A 69 9.06 2.07 2.37
CA ARG A 69 9.74 2.82 1.31
C ARG A 69 9.29 4.28 1.24
N LEU A 70 8.00 4.55 1.37
CA LEU A 70 7.50 5.92 1.39
C LEU A 70 8.03 6.71 2.61
N ILE A 71 8.14 6.07 3.78
CA ILE A 71 8.77 6.67 4.97
C ILE A 71 10.25 6.98 4.71
N LYS A 72 10.97 6.09 4.02
CA LYS A 72 12.38 6.31 3.65
C LYS A 72 12.54 7.50 2.69
N LEU A 73 11.59 7.68 1.76
CA LEU A 73 11.63 8.73 0.75
C LEU A 73 11.19 10.12 1.25
N ASP A 74 10.18 10.19 2.12
CA ASP A 74 9.50 11.44 2.48
C ASP A 74 9.49 11.72 3.99
N GLY A 75 10.09 10.84 4.79
CA GLY A 75 10.33 11.05 6.22
C GLY A 75 9.10 10.89 7.10
N SER A 76 9.12 11.59 8.24
CA SER A 76 8.22 11.33 9.37
C SER A 76 6.75 11.69 9.14
N LYS A 77 6.42 12.62 8.24
CA LYS A 77 5.03 12.99 7.96
C LYS A 77 4.22 11.82 7.42
N VAL A 78 4.82 11.05 6.52
CA VAL A 78 4.21 9.86 5.94
C VAL A 78 4.05 8.75 6.98
N TYR A 79 4.99 8.66 7.92
CA TYR A 79 4.85 7.74 9.06
C TYR A 79 3.60 8.06 9.89
N ASP A 80 3.38 9.32 10.25
CA ASP A 80 2.22 9.71 11.06
C ASP A 80 0.89 9.45 10.36
N GLU A 81 0.84 9.73 9.06
CA GLU A 81 -0.33 9.47 8.22
C GLU A 81 -0.65 7.97 8.13
N PHE A 82 0.34 7.13 7.83
CA PHE A 82 0.15 5.67 7.78
C PHE A 82 -0.14 5.08 9.15
N ARG A 83 0.49 5.60 10.20
CA ARG A 83 0.20 5.22 11.58
C ARG A 83 -1.27 5.46 11.89
N SER A 84 -1.82 6.63 11.58
CA SER A 84 -3.24 6.92 11.78
C SER A 84 -4.15 5.91 11.06
N VAL A 85 -3.83 5.57 9.80
CA VAL A 85 -4.60 4.57 9.05
C VAL A 85 -4.48 3.18 9.69
N LEU A 86 -3.28 2.72 10.04
CA LEU A 86 -3.08 1.44 10.70
C LEU A 86 -3.84 1.35 12.03
N PHE A 87 -3.69 2.34 12.91
CA PHE A 87 -4.33 2.33 14.23
C PHE A 87 -5.85 2.41 14.14
N SER A 88 -6.40 3.17 13.18
CA SER A 88 -7.85 3.25 12.98
C SER A 88 -8.47 1.96 12.42
N ASN A 89 -7.66 1.08 11.82
CA ASN A 89 -8.12 -0.17 11.19
C ASN A 89 -7.48 -1.41 11.82
N ILE A 90 -6.79 -1.27 12.97
CA ILE A 90 -5.89 -2.30 13.51
C ILE A 90 -6.61 -3.61 13.81
N HIS A 91 -7.83 -3.55 14.35
CA HIS A 91 -8.63 -4.73 14.56
C HIS A 91 -8.98 -5.40 13.24
N GLU A 92 -9.54 -4.70 12.27
CA GLU A 92 -9.92 -5.27 10.97
C GLU A 92 -8.72 -5.85 10.20
N THR A 93 -7.53 -5.27 10.35
CA THR A 93 -6.30 -5.76 9.71
C THR A 93 -5.78 -7.07 10.33
N PHE A 94 -5.83 -7.22 11.65
CA PHE A 94 -5.18 -8.33 12.37
C PHE A 94 -6.13 -9.38 12.97
N SER A 95 -7.42 -9.07 13.11
CA SER A 95 -8.42 -10.04 13.59
C SER A 95 -9.07 -10.85 12.47
N ARG A 96 -8.79 -10.50 11.20
CA ARG A 96 -9.24 -11.30 10.06
C ARG A 96 -8.38 -12.56 9.87
N ASP A 97 -9.01 -13.73 9.79
CA ASP A 97 -8.36 -15.02 9.57
C ASP A 97 -7.35 -14.91 8.40
N PRO A 98 -6.07 -15.25 8.62
CA PRO A 98 -5.06 -15.32 7.56
C PRO A 98 -5.47 -16.20 6.37
N GLN A 99 -6.40 -17.13 6.55
CA GLN A 99 -6.97 -17.99 5.50
C GLN A 99 -8.22 -17.39 4.83
N GLY A 100 -8.66 -16.20 5.21
CA GLY A 100 -9.84 -15.54 4.66
C GLY A 100 -11.16 -16.21 5.01
N LYS A 101 -11.18 -17.08 6.04
CA LYS A 101 -12.39 -17.75 6.53
C LYS A 101 -12.95 -17.04 7.76
N ASP A 102 -13.40 -15.81 7.59
CA ASP A 102 -14.31 -15.25 8.59
C ASP A 102 -15.73 -15.22 8.04
N ALA A 103 -16.52 -16.14 8.62
CA ALA A 103 -17.98 -16.21 8.79
C ALA A 103 -18.89 -16.02 7.57
#